data_AF-V4IYS3-F1
#
_entry.id   AF-V4IYS3-F1
#
_cell.length_a   1.000
_cell.length_b   1.000
_cell.length_c   1.000
_cell.angle_alpha   90.00
_cell.angle_beta   90.00
_cell.angle_gamma   90.00
#
_symmetry.space_group_name_H-M   'P 1'
#
loop_
_entity.id
_entity.type
_entity.pdbx_description
1 polymer ?
#
loop_
_entity_poly.entity_id
_entity_poly.type
_entity_poly.pdbx_seq_one_letter_code
_entity_poly.pdbx_strand_id
1 'polypeptide(L)'
;MLPLPDPVFIRDEIMRLAELLAEACDDDFVEPRRLTETLSNVLDTLQCRERSANEPNFDEEPDPSVHTTAHAKGLPLGELGDHAVDLLAQLADTARRIQLAEEADALDALLLPLACCVARAGGELTRISPVVNAAAAMANTLWEPNDITSLFRMIDEVFHAVSPKISDAAAGTEDARIWRVLVINRAIMATRTHRPALMETAFDSLIEHATDDAAAFFREGMGQMDALDYPAAVRIVMQRYHDAWSTRRRLH
;
A
#
# COMPACT_ATOMS: atom_id res chain seq x y z
N MET A 1 -9.64 -14.02 -2.24
CA MET A 1 -10.03 -13.13 -1.13
C MET A 1 -8.87 -12.19 -0.86
N LEU A 2 -9.14 -10.95 -0.45
CA LEU A 2 -8.10 -10.01 -0.06
C LEU A 2 -7.50 -10.41 1.30
N PRO A 3 -6.18 -10.38 1.48
CA PRO A 3 -5.54 -10.59 2.77
C PRO A 3 -5.94 -9.46 3.72
N LEU A 4 -6.09 -9.81 5.00
CA LEU A 4 -6.51 -8.85 6.02
C LEU A 4 -5.29 -8.01 6.47
N PRO A 5 -5.44 -6.67 6.58
CA PRO A 5 -4.43 -5.80 7.17
C PRO A 5 -4.47 -5.95 8.70
N ASP A 6 -4.08 -7.13 9.18
CA ASP A 6 -4.00 -7.50 10.59
C ASP A 6 -2.61 -8.11 10.88
N PRO A 7 -1.83 -7.58 11.83
CA PRO A 7 -0.48 -8.08 12.11
C PRO A 7 -0.43 -9.57 12.47
N VAL A 8 -1.47 -10.09 13.14
CA VAL A 8 -1.54 -11.51 13.53
C VAL A 8 -1.74 -12.38 12.30
N PHE A 9 -2.73 -12.05 11.46
CA PHE A 9 -2.95 -12.73 10.18
C PHE A 9 -1.69 -12.74 9.31
N ILE A 10 -1.03 -11.59 9.16
CA ILE A 10 0.18 -11.47 8.34
C ILE A 10 1.29 -12.37 8.87
N ARG A 11 1.53 -12.36 10.19
CA ARG A 11 2.55 -13.21 10.83
C ARG A 11 2.25 -14.69 10.62
N ASP A 12 1.02 -15.12 10.89
CA ASP A 12 0.62 -16.52 10.79
C ASP A 12 0.77 -17.02 9.34
N GLU A 13 0.43 -16.19 8.35
CA GLU A 13 0.59 -16.54 6.94
C GLU A 13 2.07 -16.56 6.49
N ILE A 14 2.90 -15.63 6.96
CA ILE A 14 4.35 -15.67 6.73
C ILE A 14 4.94 -16.95 7.31
N MET A 15 4.59 -17.32 8.55
CA MET A 15 5.09 -18.54 9.18
C MET A 15 4.69 -19.78 8.38
N ARG A 16 3.43 -19.85 7.92
CA ARG A 16 2.95 -20.94 7.06
C ARG A 16 3.74 -21.04 5.76
N LEU A 17 3.97 -19.91 5.08
CA LEU A 17 4.72 -19.87 3.82
C LEU A 17 6.22 -20.16 4.02
N ALA A 18 6.80 -19.71 5.13
CA ALA A 18 8.18 -19.96 5.49
C ALA A 18 8.45 -21.44 5.81
N GLU A 19 7.48 -22.15 6.39
CA GLU A 19 7.59 -23.59 6.63
C GLU A 19 7.61 -24.36 5.31
N LEU A 20 6.73 -24.02 4.36
CA LEU A 20 6.76 -24.58 3.00
C LEU A 20 8.08 -24.32 2.28
N LEU A 21 8.63 -23.11 2.43
CA LEU A 21 9.95 -22.74 1.88
C LEU A 21 11.07 -23.58 2.50
N ALA A 22 11.02 -23.80 3.82
CA ALA A 22 12.01 -24.59 4.53
C ALA A 22 11.94 -26.08 4.16
N GLU A 23 10.75 -26.63 3.88
CA GLU A 23 10.59 -28.01 3.39
C GLU A 23 11.12 -28.19 1.97
N ALA A 24 10.99 -27.17 1.13
CA ALA A 24 11.46 -27.20 -0.25
C ALA A 24 12.98 -26.98 -0.39
N CYS A 25 13.64 -26.53 0.68
CA CYS A 25 15.07 -26.26 0.71
C CYS A 25 15.83 -27.36 1.46
N ASP A 26 17.06 -27.67 1.01
CA ASP A 26 17.97 -28.53 1.76
C ASP A 26 18.35 -27.90 3.12
N ASP A 27 18.72 -28.71 4.11
CA ASP A 27 19.01 -28.32 5.51
C ASP A 27 19.98 -27.13 5.70
N ASP A 28 20.76 -26.77 4.68
CA ASP A 28 21.72 -25.65 4.69
C ASP A 28 21.08 -24.27 4.43
N PHE A 29 19.77 -24.21 4.12
CA PHE A 29 19.10 -22.97 3.72
C PHE A 29 18.55 -22.20 4.94
N VAL A 30 19.45 -21.57 5.69
CA VAL A 30 19.16 -20.86 6.96
C VAL A 30 18.48 -19.48 6.76
N GLU A 31 18.49 -18.96 5.54
CA GLU A 31 18.05 -17.59 5.22
C GLU A 31 16.54 -17.34 5.45
N PRO A 32 15.60 -18.20 5.01
CA PRO A 32 14.15 -17.98 5.21
C PRO A 32 13.73 -17.96 6.67
N ARG A 33 14.32 -18.84 7.50
CA ARG A 33 14.01 -18.92 8.94
C ARG A 33 14.41 -17.62 9.65
N ARG A 34 15.62 -17.11 9.37
CA ARG A 34 16.11 -15.85 9.96
C ARG A 34 15.27 -14.64 9.52
N LEU A 35 14.90 -14.58 8.23
CA LEU A 35 14.04 -13.51 7.72
C LEU A 35 12.67 -13.53 8.42
N THR A 36 12.09 -14.72 8.59
CA THR A 36 10.78 -14.91 9.23
C THR A 36 10.79 -14.53 10.72
N GLU A 37 11.83 -14.94 11.46
CA GLU A 37 12.01 -14.55 12.87
C GLU A 37 12.14 -13.02 13.01
N THR A 38 12.95 -12.40 12.14
CA THR A 38 13.14 -10.95 12.15
C THR A 38 11.83 -10.22 11.84
N LEU A 39 11.10 -10.67 10.82
CA LEU A 39 9.83 -10.08 10.40
C LEU A 39 8.76 -10.23 11.49
N SER A 40 8.71 -11.37 12.19
CA SER A 40 7.81 -11.59 13.33
C SER A 40 8.08 -10.60 14.46
N ASN A 41 9.35 -10.38 14.82
CA ASN A 41 9.72 -9.40 15.84
C ASN A 41 9.33 -7.96 15.45
N VAL A 42 9.44 -7.62 14.17
CA VAL A 42 9.02 -6.30 13.67
C VAL A 42 7.49 -6.15 13.75
N LEU A 43 6.73 -7.17 13.33
CA LEU A 43 5.27 -7.18 13.42
C LEU A 43 4.77 -7.04 14.86
N ASP A 44 5.38 -7.75 15.80
CA ASP A 44 5.04 -7.64 17.22
C ASP A 44 5.34 -6.22 17.76
N THR A 45 6.44 -5.61 17.31
CA THR A 45 6.78 -4.22 17.65
C THR A 45 5.76 -3.22 17.08
N LEU A 46 5.33 -3.41 15.82
CA LEU A 46 4.29 -2.58 15.20
C LEU A 46 2.96 -2.71 15.93
N GLN A 47 2.55 -3.95 16.27
CA GLN A 47 1.30 -4.21 16.98
C GLN A 47 1.29 -3.60 18.39
N CYS A 48 2.41 -3.63 19.11
CA CYS A 48 2.51 -3.00 20.42
C CYS A 48 2.37 -1.47 20.32
N ARG A 49 3.01 -0.84 19.33
CA ARG A 49 2.92 0.61 19.11
C ARG A 49 1.53 1.05 18.64
N GLU A 50 0.86 0.27 17.79
CA GLU A 50 -0.52 0.53 17.37
C GLU A 50 -1.50 0.51 18.56
N ARG A 51 -1.35 -0.46 19.47
CA ARG A 51 -2.17 -0.52 20.70
C ARG A 51 -1.92 0.68 21.61
N SER A 52 -0.67 1.06 21.83
CA SER A 52 -0.34 2.23 22.65
C SER A 52 -0.83 3.55 22.04
N ALA A 53 -0.90 3.66 20.71
CA ALA A 53 -1.45 4.83 20.03
C ALA A 53 -2.98 4.93 20.12
N ASN A 54 -3.67 3.79 20.29
CA ASN A 54 -5.13 3.69 20.34
C ASN A 54 -5.70 3.70 21.78
N GLU A 55 -4.87 3.69 22.81
CA GLU A 55 -5.34 3.87 24.19
C GLU A 55 -5.74 5.33 24.43
N PRO A 56 -7.01 5.62 24.78
CA PRO A 56 -7.41 6.97 25.14
C PRO A 56 -6.71 7.34 26.45
N ASN A 57 -5.92 8.42 26.39
CA ASN A 57 -5.25 9.01 27.54
C ASN A 57 -6.34 9.42 28.56
N PHE A 58 -6.63 8.56 29.53
CA PHE A 58 -7.45 8.92 30.67
C PHE A 58 -6.60 9.81 31.57
N ASP A 59 -7.08 11.03 31.81
CA ASP A 59 -6.43 12.10 32.57
C ASP A 59 -5.66 11.61 33.80
N GLU A 60 -4.32 11.54 33.71
CA GLU A 60 -3.43 11.65 34.87
C GLU A 60 -2.74 13.01 34.80
N GLU A 61 -2.96 13.83 35.83
CA GLU A 61 -2.25 15.09 36.04
C GLU A 61 -0.73 14.85 35.96
N PRO A 62 0.04 15.76 35.32
CA PRO A 62 1.46 15.55 35.15
C PRO A 62 2.19 15.75 36.48
N ASP A 63 2.61 14.65 37.11
CA ASP A 63 3.61 14.66 38.18
C ASP A 63 4.97 15.12 37.59
N PRO A 64 5.53 16.27 38.03
CA PRO A 64 6.75 16.82 37.47
C PRO A 64 8.04 16.08 37.90
N SER A 65 7.94 14.91 38.54
CA SER A 65 9.09 14.19 39.10
C SER A 65 9.39 12.81 38.51
N VAL A 66 8.65 12.35 37.49
CA VAL A 66 9.01 11.13 36.76
C VAL A 66 9.94 11.50 35.61
N HIS A 67 11.24 11.35 35.88
CA HIS A 67 12.25 11.18 34.85
C HIS A 67 11.70 10.28 33.74
N THR A 68 11.58 10.83 32.53
CA THR A 68 11.21 10.14 31.30
C THR A 68 12.03 8.86 31.18
N THR A 69 11.48 7.77 31.69
CA THR A 69 12.09 6.45 31.64
C THR A 69 12.01 5.98 30.21
N ALA A 70 13.16 6.06 29.54
CA ALA A 70 13.54 5.23 28.42
C ALA A 70 12.49 5.14 27.29
N HIS A 71 12.50 6.13 26.39
CA HIS A 71 12.22 5.86 24.98
C HIS A 71 13.11 4.69 24.57
N ALA A 72 12.52 3.49 24.48
CA ALA A 72 13.22 2.30 24.03
C ALA A 72 13.85 2.60 22.66
N LYS A 73 15.18 2.44 22.63
CA LYS A 73 16.12 2.76 21.56
C LYS A 73 15.92 1.82 20.35
N GLY A 74 14.72 1.82 19.79
CA GLY A 74 14.34 1.09 18.58
C GLY A 74 14.28 2.04 17.37
N LEU A 75 14.39 1.47 16.17
CA LEU A 75 14.24 2.20 14.92
C LEU A 75 12.93 3.02 14.90
N PRO A 76 12.92 4.21 14.25
CA PRO A 76 11.69 4.94 13.92
C PRO A 76 10.67 4.02 13.25
N LEU A 77 9.38 4.26 13.46
CA LEU A 77 8.29 3.44 12.91
C LEU A 77 8.38 3.27 11.40
N GLY A 78 8.70 4.34 10.67
CA GLY A 78 8.89 4.27 9.22
C GLY A 78 10.05 3.36 8.81
N GLU A 79 11.21 3.48 9.49
CA GLU A 79 12.37 2.62 9.22
C GLU A 79 12.09 1.15 9.56
N LEU A 80 11.32 0.87 10.61
CA LEU A 80 10.85 -0.49 10.92
C LEU A 80 9.92 -1.03 9.84
N GLY A 81 8.97 -0.21 9.38
CA GLY A 81 8.03 -0.58 8.33
C GLY A 81 8.74 -0.85 7.00
N ASP A 82 9.65 0.05 6.60
CA ASP A 82 10.47 -0.09 5.41
C ASP A 82 11.35 -1.35 5.49
N HIS A 83 11.93 -1.64 6.66
CA HIS A 83 12.68 -2.87 6.87
C HIS A 83 11.80 -4.11 6.75
N ALA A 84 10.59 -4.10 7.31
CA ALA A 84 9.64 -5.21 7.18
C ALA A 84 9.26 -5.48 5.71
N VAL A 85 9.01 -4.41 4.95
CA VAL A 85 8.73 -4.49 3.50
C VAL A 85 9.90 -5.12 2.76
N ASP A 86 11.13 -4.69 3.04
CA ASP A 86 12.33 -5.24 2.40
C ASP A 86 12.56 -6.72 2.77
N LEU A 87 12.30 -7.12 4.02
CA LEU A 87 12.41 -8.52 4.46
C LEU A 87 11.38 -9.42 3.76
N LEU A 88 10.13 -8.97 3.67
CA LEU A 88 9.07 -9.73 3.02
C LEU A 88 9.33 -9.87 1.51
N ALA A 89 9.78 -8.80 0.85
CA ALA A 89 10.18 -8.84 -0.56
C ALA A 89 11.35 -9.81 -0.81
N GLN A 90 12.34 -9.84 0.10
CA GLN A 90 13.44 -10.81 0.03
C GLN A 90 12.96 -12.26 0.20
N LEU A 91 11.97 -12.50 1.06
CA LEU A 91 11.38 -13.82 1.22
C LEU A 91 10.65 -14.27 -0.06
N ALA A 92 9.90 -13.36 -0.69
CA ALA A 92 9.23 -13.62 -1.97
C ALA A 92 10.24 -13.89 -3.10
N ASP A 93 11.34 -13.13 -3.16
CA ASP A 93 12.42 -13.39 -4.12
C ASP A 93 13.11 -14.74 -3.89
N THR A 94 13.23 -15.14 -2.63
CA THR A 94 13.76 -16.46 -2.27
C THR A 94 12.84 -17.57 -2.75
N ALA A 95 11.52 -17.44 -2.54
CA ALA A 95 10.51 -18.36 -3.07
C ALA A 95 10.59 -18.49 -4.60
N ARG A 96 10.71 -17.37 -5.32
CA ARG A 96 10.91 -17.36 -6.77
C ARG A 96 12.17 -18.11 -7.20
N ARG A 97 13.29 -17.91 -6.50
CA ARG A 97 14.58 -18.56 -6.82
C ARG A 97 14.51 -20.07 -6.69
N ILE A 98 13.71 -20.59 -5.77
CA ILE A 98 13.51 -22.03 -5.58
C ILE A 98 12.28 -22.57 -6.34
N GLN A 99 11.74 -21.79 -7.28
CA GLN A 99 10.64 -22.15 -8.19
C GLN A 99 9.27 -22.37 -7.51
N LEU A 100 9.07 -21.79 -6.33
CA LEU A 100 7.79 -21.74 -5.62
C LEU A 100 7.05 -20.45 -5.99
N ALA A 101 6.48 -20.42 -7.20
CA ALA A 101 5.84 -19.23 -7.77
C ALA A 101 4.55 -18.84 -7.03
N GLU A 102 3.73 -19.83 -6.64
CA GLU A 102 2.47 -19.57 -5.93
C GLU A 102 2.72 -18.99 -4.54
N GLU A 103 3.74 -19.50 -3.84
CA GLU A 103 4.17 -18.99 -2.53
C GLU A 103 4.80 -17.60 -2.64
N ALA A 104 5.56 -17.34 -3.70
CA ALA A 104 6.08 -16.01 -3.97
C ALA A 104 4.96 -14.99 -4.18
N ASP A 105 3.94 -15.33 -4.98
CA ASP A 105 2.78 -14.47 -5.20
C ASP A 105 1.99 -14.26 -3.91
N ALA A 106 1.87 -15.29 -3.07
CA ALA A 106 1.24 -15.18 -1.75
C ALA A 106 2.02 -14.25 -0.82
N LEU A 107 3.35 -14.31 -0.81
CA LEU A 107 4.21 -13.42 -0.04
C LEU A 107 4.12 -11.97 -0.54
N ASP A 108 4.13 -11.75 -1.85
CA ASP A 108 3.97 -10.41 -2.43
C ASP A 108 2.60 -9.82 -2.07
N ALA A 109 1.53 -10.64 -2.04
CA ALA A 109 0.20 -10.19 -1.65
C ALA A 109 0.13 -9.70 -0.19
N LEU A 110 1.07 -10.09 0.67
CA LEU A 110 1.16 -9.60 2.06
C LEU A 110 1.83 -8.22 2.19
N LEU A 111 2.48 -7.69 1.14
CA LEU A 111 3.13 -6.38 1.18
C LEU A 111 2.15 -5.22 1.42
N LEU A 112 0.98 -5.27 0.77
CA LEU A 112 -0.06 -4.25 0.94
C LEU A 112 -0.67 -4.23 2.36
N PRO A 113 -1.16 -5.35 2.92
CA PRO A 113 -1.68 -5.37 4.28
C PRO A 113 -0.60 -5.02 5.32
N LEU A 114 0.66 -5.42 5.10
CA LEU A 114 1.78 -4.99 5.95
C LEU A 114 1.95 -3.46 5.94
N ALA A 115 1.94 -2.85 4.75
CA ALA A 115 2.03 -1.40 4.61
C ALA A 115 0.85 -0.68 5.31
N CYS A 116 -0.35 -1.25 5.27
CA CYS A 116 -1.50 -0.73 6.02
C CYS A 116 -1.26 -0.78 7.54
N CYS A 117 -0.68 -1.88 8.07
CA CYS A 117 -0.33 -1.97 9.49
C CYS A 117 0.69 -0.89 9.89
N VAL A 118 1.69 -0.62 9.05
CA VAL A 118 2.66 0.47 9.29
C VAL A 118 1.95 1.84 9.28
N ALA A 119 1.07 2.08 8.31
CA ALA A 119 0.29 3.31 8.22
C ALA A 119 -0.58 3.54 9.47
N ARG A 120 -1.28 2.50 9.93
CA ARG A 120 -2.14 2.55 11.13
C ARG A 120 -1.35 2.75 12.42
N ALA A 121 -0.13 2.24 12.48
CA ALA A 121 0.79 2.51 13.58
C ALA A 121 1.35 3.95 13.55
N GLY A 122 1.06 4.75 12.52
CA GLY A 122 1.56 6.11 12.33
C GLY A 122 2.97 6.18 11.73
N GLY A 123 3.43 5.12 11.06
CA GLY A 123 4.70 5.09 10.34
C GLY A 123 4.59 5.71 8.95
N GLU A 124 5.64 6.42 8.54
CA GLU A 124 5.80 6.87 7.15
C GLU A 124 6.51 5.80 6.31
N LEU A 125 6.07 5.59 5.08
CA LEU A 125 6.64 4.61 4.15
C LEU A 125 7.54 5.31 3.12
N THR A 126 8.76 4.80 2.95
CA THR A 126 9.64 5.19 1.83
C THR A 126 9.82 4.06 0.81
N ARG A 127 9.70 2.80 1.25
CA ARG A 127 9.86 1.60 0.41
C ARG A 127 8.55 1.17 -0.24
N ILE A 128 7.93 2.05 -1.03
CA ILE A 128 6.58 1.81 -1.56
C ILE A 128 6.52 1.02 -2.87
N SER A 129 7.63 0.86 -3.61
CA SER A 129 7.62 0.17 -4.92
C SER A 129 7.07 -1.26 -4.86
N PRO A 130 7.50 -2.14 -3.92
CA PRO A 130 6.93 -3.49 -3.81
C PRO A 130 5.43 -3.46 -3.45
N VAL A 131 5.02 -2.52 -2.60
CA VAL A 131 3.63 -2.34 -2.16
C VAL A 131 2.72 -1.93 -3.33
N VAL A 132 3.17 -0.98 -4.15
CA VAL A 132 2.45 -0.52 -5.34
C VAL A 132 2.29 -1.65 -6.36
N ASN A 133 3.34 -2.46 -6.56
CA ASN A 133 3.30 -3.61 -7.46
C ASN A 133 2.33 -4.69 -6.96
N ALA A 134 2.37 -5.01 -5.66
CA ALA A 134 1.44 -5.95 -5.04
C ALA A 134 -0.01 -5.48 -5.21
N ALA A 135 -0.31 -4.21 -4.92
CA ALA A 135 -1.64 -3.65 -5.11
C ALA A 135 -2.12 -3.72 -6.57
N ALA A 136 -1.23 -3.46 -7.54
CA ALA A 136 -1.55 -3.59 -8.95
C ALA A 136 -1.84 -5.04 -9.36
N ALA A 137 -1.03 -6.00 -8.89
CA ALA A 137 -1.24 -7.41 -9.13
C ALA A 137 -2.59 -7.88 -8.56
N MET A 138 -2.91 -7.48 -7.34
CA MET A 138 -4.21 -7.75 -6.71
C MET A 138 -5.35 -7.14 -7.51
N ALA A 139 -5.23 -5.87 -7.92
CA ALA A 139 -6.26 -5.20 -8.71
C ALA A 139 -6.54 -5.93 -10.04
N ASN A 140 -5.54 -6.55 -10.67
CA ASN A 140 -5.71 -7.27 -11.94
C ASN A 140 -6.47 -8.59 -11.80
N THR A 141 -6.55 -9.16 -10.60
CA THR A 141 -7.25 -10.43 -10.34
C THR A 141 -8.69 -10.23 -9.85
N LEU A 142 -9.02 -9.03 -9.35
CA LEU A 142 -10.33 -8.71 -8.81
C LEU A 142 -11.30 -8.18 -9.88
N TRP A 143 -12.53 -8.67 -9.86
CA TRP A 143 -13.59 -8.25 -10.79
C TRP A 143 -14.80 -7.65 -10.09
N GLU A 144 -15.04 -8.04 -8.83
CA GLU A 144 -16.17 -7.57 -8.05
C GLU A 144 -15.93 -6.13 -7.53
N PRO A 145 -16.83 -5.16 -7.80
CA PRO A 145 -16.65 -3.78 -7.37
C PRO A 145 -16.48 -3.61 -5.85
N ASN A 146 -17.07 -4.51 -5.05
CA ASN A 146 -16.92 -4.49 -3.58
C ASN A 146 -15.52 -4.91 -3.13
N ASP A 147 -14.91 -5.91 -3.79
CA ASP A 147 -13.54 -6.32 -3.48
C ASP A 147 -12.56 -5.22 -3.89
N ILE A 148 -12.76 -4.63 -5.08
CA ILE A 148 -11.95 -3.48 -5.54
C ILE A 148 -12.12 -2.28 -4.60
N THR A 149 -13.30 -2.07 -4.02
CA THR A 149 -13.50 -1.03 -2.99
C THR A 149 -12.63 -1.30 -1.76
N SER A 150 -12.57 -2.54 -1.29
CA SER A 150 -11.73 -2.91 -0.15
C SER A 150 -10.24 -2.71 -0.47
N LEU A 151 -9.81 -3.08 -1.68
CA LEU A 151 -8.46 -2.82 -2.17
C LEU A 151 -8.17 -1.32 -2.27
N PHE A 152 -9.12 -0.54 -2.77
CA PHE A 152 -9.01 0.91 -2.86
C PHE A 152 -8.80 1.54 -1.47
N ARG A 153 -9.50 1.06 -0.44
CA ARG A 153 -9.30 1.57 0.93
C ARG A 153 -7.90 1.29 1.45
N MET A 154 -7.37 0.09 1.21
CA MET A 154 -6.00 -0.26 1.61
C MET A 154 -4.96 0.63 0.90
N ILE A 155 -5.10 0.81 -0.42
CA ILE A 155 -4.16 1.69 -1.15
C ILE A 155 -4.33 3.16 -0.75
N ASP A 156 -5.52 3.57 -0.34
CA ASP A 156 -5.80 4.91 0.19
C ASP A 156 -5.12 5.14 1.54
N GLU A 157 -5.13 4.14 2.44
CA GLU A 157 -4.37 4.19 3.69
C GLU A 157 -2.87 4.33 3.42
N VAL A 158 -2.33 3.54 2.48
CA VAL A 158 -0.92 3.63 2.08
C VAL A 158 -0.59 4.99 1.46
N PHE A 159 -1.46 5.53 0.59
CA PHE A 159 -1.28 6.84 -0.04
C PHE A 159 -1.03 7.96 0.99
N HIS A 160 -1.77 7.96 2.09
CA HIS A 160 -1.61 8.96 3.15
C HIS A 160 -0.41 8.69 4.08
N ALA A 161 0.13 7.47 4.07
CA ALA A 161 1.30 7.10 4.84
C ALA A 161 2.62 7.21 4.07
N VAL A 162 2.60 7.54 2.77
CA VAL A 162 3.82 7.76 2.00
C VAL A 162 4.57 8.98 2.54
N SER A 163 5.87 8.83 2.80
CA SER A 163 6.70 9.93 3.30
C SER A 163 6.78 11.07 2.27
N PRO A 164 6.81 12.35 2.72
CA PRO A 164 7.02 13.50 1.85
C PRO A 164 8.29 13.40 0.99
N LYS A 165 9.29 12.64 1.45
CA LYS A 165 10.51 12.35 0.66
C LYS A 165 10.21 11.73 -0.70
N ILE A 166 9.15 10.92 -0.78
CA ILE A 166 8.71 10.23 -2.00
C ILE A 166 7.64 11.05 -2.73
N SER A 167 6.64 11.59 -2.02
CA SER A 167 5.55 12.34 -2.67
C SER A 167 6.02 13.64 -3.32
N ASP A 168 7.02 14.29 -2.73
CA ASP A 168 7.57 15.57 -3.17
C ASP A 168 8.91 15.39 -3.93
N ALA A 169 9.22 14.15 -4.30
CA ALA A 169 10.44 13.82 -5.02
C ALA A 169 10.52 14.61 -6.35
N ALA A 170 11.74 15.02 -6.71
CA ALA A 170 11.96 15.80 -7.91
C ALA A 170 11.55 15.04 -9.18
N ALA A 171 10.92 15.73 -10.12
CA ALA A 171 10.50 15.16 -11.39
C ALA A 171 11.68 14.47 -12.11
N GLY A 172 11.43 13.27 -12.63
CA GLY A 172 12.44 12.44 -13.31
C GLY A 172 13.23 11.50 -12.41
N THR A 173 13.05 11.55 -11.08
CA THR A 173 13.60 10.55 -10.17
C THR A 173 12.77 9.26 -10.16
N GLU A 174 13.38 8.18 -9.65
CA GLU A 174 12.68 6.91 -9.46
C GLU A 174 11.52 7.05 -8.46
N ASP A 175 11.75 7.75 -7.35
CA ASP A 175 10.74 7.97 -6.32
C ASP A 175 9.52 8.73 -6.87
N ALA A 176 9.76 9.78 -7.67
CA ALA A 176 8.68 10.51 -8.34
C ALA A 176 7.91 9.62 -9.32
N ARG A 177 8.60 8.69 -10.00
CA ARG A 177 7.95 7.71 -10.89
C ARG A 177 7.07 6.76 -10.11
N ILE A 178 7.56 6.20 -9.00
CA ILE A 178 6.79 5.27 -8.16
C ILE A 178 5.57 5.97 -7.55
N TRP A 179 5.74 7.19 -7.04
CA TRP A 179 4.64 8.01 -6.53
C TRP A 179 3.56 8.25 -7.59
N ARG A 180 3.96 8.66 -8.80
CA ARG A 180 3.06 8.83 -9.93
C ARG A 180 2.30 7.55 -10.27
N VAL A 181 2.97 6.39 -10.28
CA VAL A 181 2.31 5.09 -10.54
C VAL A 181 1.28 4.78 -9.47
N LEU A 182 1.58 5.01 -8.19
CA LEU A 182 0.62 4.85 -7.09
C LEU A 182 -0.63 5.71 -7.29
N VAL A 183 -0.45 7.00 -7.59
CA VAL A 183 -1.54 7.97 -7.83
C VAL A 183 -2.43 7.50 -8.99
N ILE A 184 -1.83 7.08 -10.11
CA ILE A 184 -2.57 6.61 -11.29
C ILE A 184 -3.31 5.31 -10.97
N ASN A 185 -2.64 4.32 -10.35
CA ASN A 185 -3.26 3.05 -9.99
C ASN A 185 -4.44 3.24 -9.05
N ARG A 186 -4.33 4.17 -8.09
CA ARG A 186 -5.44 4.56 -7.20
C ARG A 186 -6.63 5.11 -7.98
N ALA A 187 -6.42 5.97 -8.97
CA ALA A 187 -7.49 6.49 -9.84
C ALA A 187 -8.14 5.41 -10.71
N ILE A 188 -7.37 4.46 -11.23
CA ILE A 188 -7.89 3.29 -11.98
C ILE A 188 -8.78 2.43 -11.07
N MET A 189 -8.27 2.09 -9.87
CA MET A 189 -9.03 1.30 -8.89
C MET A 189 -10.31 2.00 -8.48
N ALA A 190 -10.26 3.31 -8.18
CA ALA A 190 -11.44 4.12 -7.84
C ALA A 190 -12.52 4.03 -8.92
N THR A 191 -12.12 4.13 -10.19
CA THR A 191 -13.03 4.02 -11.33
C THR A 191 -13.72 2.66 -11.36
N ARG A 192 -12.97 1.57 -11.17
CA ARG A 192 -13.46 0.20 -11.16
C ARG A 192 -14.35 -0.16 -9.95
N THR A 193 -14.37 0.67 -8.90
CA THR A 193 -15.32 0.48 -7.78
C THR A 193 -16.77 0.80 -8.16
N HIS A 194 -16.98 1.53 -9.25
CA HIS A 194 -18.27 2.12 -9.63
C HIS A 194 -18.88 3.05 -8.58
N ARG A 195 -18.06 3.63 -7.69
CA ARG A 195 -18.51 4.55 -6.64
C ARG A 195 -18.05 5.98 -6.94
N PRO A 196 -18.95 6.87 -7.40
CA PRO A 196 -18.65 8.26 -7.72
C PRO A 196 -17.81 8.98 -6.67
N ALA A 197 -18.16 8.84 -5.38
CA ALA A 197 -17.43 9.52 -4.30
C ALA A 197 -15.94 9.11 -4.22
N LEU A 198 -15.63 7.82 -4.42
CA LEU A 198 -14.23 7.36 -4.40
C LEU A 198 -13.46 7.86 -5.63
N MET A 199 -14.13 7.94 -6.78
CA MET A 199 -13.54 8.50 -7.99
C MET A 199 -13.19 9.98 -7.82
N GLU A 200 -14.10 10.78 -7.25
CA GLU A 200 -13.86 12.20 -7.02
C GLU A 200 -12.62 12.41 -6.16
N THR A 201 -12.53 11.73 -5.01
CA THR A 201 -11.35 11.80 -4.14
C THR A 201 -10.06 11.36 -4.85
N ALA A 202 -10.13 10.33 -5.69
CA ALA A 202 -8.95 9.85 -6.41
C ALA A 202 -8.52 10.78 -7.55
N PHE A 203 -9.48 11.37 -8.25
CA PHE A 203 -9.23 12.28 -9.36
C PHE A 203 -8.70 13.63 -8.89
N ASP A 204 -9.14 14.11 -7.73
CA ASP A 204 -8.58 15.31 -7.12
C ASP A 204 -7.10 15.12 -6.80
N SER A 205 -6.72 13.99 -6.18
CA SER A 205 -5.31 13.64 -5.94
C SER A 205 -4.52 13.44 -7.25
N LEU A 206 -5.12 12.84 -8.29
CA LEU A 206 -4.49 12.68 -9.60
C LEU A 206 -4.14 14.03 -10.22
N ILE A 207 -5.05 15.00 -10.12
CA ILE A 207 -4.85 16.34 -10.66
C ILE A 207 -3.74 17.07 -9.90
N GLU A 208 -3.70 16.92 -8.59
CA GLU A 208 -2.70 17.54 -7.72
C GLU A 208 -1.30 16.97 -7.95
N HIS A 209 -1.16 15.65 -7.99
CA HIS A 209 0.15 15.00 -7.95
C HIS A 209 0.66 14.49 -9.31
N ALA A 210 -0.21 14.30 -10.30
CA ALA A 210 0.14 13.81 -11.63
C ALA A 210 -0.55 14.64 -12.72
N THR A 211 -0.43 15.97 -12.63
CA THR A 211 -1.11 16.93 -13.51
C THR A 211 -0.85 16.68 -14.99
N ASP A 212 0.37 16.27 -15.36
CA ASP A 212 0.75 15.98 -16.75
C ASP A 212 0.01 14.78 -17.33
N ASP A 213 -0.32 13.80 -16.48
CA ASP A 213 -1.02 12.56 -16.85
C ASP A 213 -2.53 12.70 -16.83
N ALA A 214 -3.06 13.58 -15.97
CA ALA A 214 -4.50 13.71 -15.75
C ALA A 214 -5.31 13.86 -17.05
N ALA A 215 -4.83 14.67 -18.00
CA ALA A 215 -5.53 14.85 -19.28
C ALA A 215 -5.52 13.58 -20.17
N ALA A 216 -4.43 12.81 -20.15
CA ALA A 216 -4.36 11.55 -20.88
C ALA A 216 -5.26 10.50 -20.22
N PHE A 217 -5.20 10.42 -18.88
CA PHE A 217 -6.02 9.55 -18.06
C PHE A 217 -7.52 9.75 -18.33
N PHE A 218 -8.04 10.98 -18.24
CA PHE A 218 -9.48 11.22 -18.45
C PHE A 218 -9.92 10.94 -19.89
N ARG A 219 -9.08 11.24 -20.88
CA ARG A 219 -9.37 10.94 -22.29
C ARG A 219 -9.47 9.43 -22.52
N GLU A 220 -8.55 8.66 -21.97
CA GLU A 220 -8.60 7.19 -22.05
C GLU A 220 -9.79 6.64 -21.28
N GLY A 221 -10.04 7.16 -20.08
CA GLY A 221 -11.18 6.79 -19.24
C GLY A 221 -12.50 6.95 -19.99
N MET A 222 -12.72 8.08 -20.67
CA MET A 222 -13.91 8.28 -21.52
C MET A 222 -14.08 7.18 -22.58
N GLY A 223 -13.00 6.75 -23.25
CA GLY A 223 -13.08 5.66 -24.22
C GLY A 223 -13.45 4.32 -23.59
N GLN A 224 -12.95 4.04 -22.37
CA GLN A 224 -13.27 2.81 -21.65
C GLN A 224 -14.71 2.79 -21.10
N MET A 225 -15.27 3.95 -20.72
CA MET A 225 -16.64 4.07 -20.19
C MET A 225 -17.71 3.53 -21.15
N ASP A 226 -17.50 3.76 -22.45
CA ASP A 226 -18.40 3.30 -23.51
C ASP A 226 -18.14 1.82 -23.83
N ALA A 227 -16.87 1.42 -23.89
CA ALA A 227 -16.49 0.06 -24.26
C ALA A 227 -16.88 -1.01 -23.21
N LEU A 228 -16.86 -0.65 -21.92
CA LEU A 228 -17.07 -1.56 -20.79
C LEU A 228 -18.44 -1.39 -20.11
N ASP A 229 -19.35 -0.62 -20.71
CA ASP A 229 -20.70 -0.35 -20.22
C ASP A 229 -20.80 0.10 -18.75
N TYR A 230 -19.99 1.09 -18.34
CA TYR A 230 -19.97 1.58 -16.95
C TYR A 230 -21.30 2.24 -16.52
N PRO A 231 -21.69 2.20 -15.23
CA PRO A 231 -22.92 2.84 -14.77
C PRO A 231 -22.99 4.34 -15.09
N ALA A 232 -24.18 4.88 -15.37
CA ALA A 232 -24.37 6.28 -15.76
C ALA A 232 -23.76 7.28 -14.75
N ALA A 233 -23.88 7.02 -13.45
CA ALA A 233 -23.30 7.85 -12.41
C ALA A 233 -21.76 7.97 -12.52
N VAL A 234 -21.09 6.89 -12.90
CA VAL A 234 -19.63 6.84 -13.10
C VAL A 234 -19.23 7.62 -14.35
N ARG A 235 -19.99 7.46 -15.44
CA ARG A 235 -19.78 8.21 -16.69
C ARG A 235 -19.90 9.71 -16.48
N ILE A 236 -20.89 10.15 -15.69
CA ILE A 236 -21.09 11.58 -15.37
C ILE A 236 -19.87 12.17 -14.67
N VAL A 237 -19.30 11.46 -13.68
CA VAL A 237 -18.08 11.91 -13.00
C VAL A 237 -16.91 11.98 -13.98
N MET A 238 -16.66 10.91 -14.74
CA MET A 238 -15.56 10.87 -15.71
C MET A 238 -15.66 12.02 -16.73
N GLN A 239 -16.86 12.25 -17.29
CA GLN A 239 -17.12 13.34 -18.23
C GLN A 239 -16.86 14.71 -17.61
N ARG A 240 -17.30 14.94 -16.38
CA ARG A 240 -17.11 16.22 -15.68
C ARG A 240 -15.62 16.57 -15.54
N TYR A 241 -14.79 15.61 -15.11
CA TYR A 241 -13.35 15.81 -14.98
C TYR A 241 -12.67 15.92 -16.35
N HIS A 242 -13.07 15.12 -17.33
CA HIS A 242 -12.58 15.22 -18.71
C HIS A 242 -12.82 16.62 -19.32
N ASP A 243 -14.01 17.18 -19.16
CA ASP A 243 -14.37 18.48 -19.74
C ASP A 243 -13.63 19.63 -19.06
N ALA A 244 -13.51 19.57 -17.73
CA ALA A 244 -12.73 20.55 -16.98
C ALA A 244 -11.27 20.59 -17.46
N TRP A 245 -10.64 19.43 -17.67
CA TRP A 245 -9.22 19.32 -18.01
C TRP A 245 -8.89 19.41 -19.50
N SER A 246 -9.82 19.04 -20.37
CA SER A 246 -9.69 19.29 -21.80
C SER A 246 -9.82 20.78 -22.14
N THR A 247 -10.63 21.54 -21.38
CA THR A 247 -10.79 22.99 -21.57
C THR A 247 -9.57 23.78 -21.08
N ARG A 248 -8.95 23.38 -19.96
CA ARG A 248 -7.78 24.06 -19.39
C ARG A 248 -6.54 24.01 -20.30
N ARG A 249 -6.39 22.97 -21.13
CA ARG A 249 -5.32 22.88 -22.14
C ARG A 249 -5.57 23.70 -23.42
N ARG A 250 -6.79 24.18 -23.69
CA ARG A 250 -7.07 25.01 -24.88
C ARG A 250 -6.76 26.50 -24.68
N LEU A 251 -6.40 26.90 -23.46
CA LEU A 251 -6.09 28.29 -23.09
C LEU A 251 -4.59 28.56 -22.89
N HIS A 252 -3.74 27.58 -23.21
CA HIS A 252 -2.28 27.69 -23.25
C HIS A 252 -1.79 27.46 -24.70
#